data_AF-A0A8D8JR59-F1
#
_entry.id   AF-A0A8D8JR59-F1
#
_cell.length_a   1.000
_cell.length_b   1.000
_cell.length_c   1.000
_cell.angle_alpha   90.00
_cell.angle_beta   90.00
_cell.angle_gamma   90.00
#
_symmetry.space_group_name_H-M   'P 1'
#
loop_
_entity.id
_entity.type
_entity.pdbx_description
1 polymer ?
#
loop_
_entity_poly.entity_id
_entity_poly.type
_entity_poly.pdbx_seq_one_letter_code
_entity_poly.pdbx_strand_id
1 'polypeptide(L)'
;MFPTIDVGATTVSALSLLLLLVTFGARGGSGQQGEMNDYLKREHSLIRPYQGSGMTIPYWDFIGSTFVTNSYVRLTPDLQSKSGAIWNQMPCTSINWEVHISFKVHGKGKDLFGDGMAIWYAKDRLQTGPVFGSRDPFQGLAIILDTYSNHNGPHNHQHPYISAMVNNGSLTYDHDRDGTHTQLAGCEAKFRNVDYDTMIAIRYKNDVLTVSTDLENQNTWKQCF
;
A
#
# COMPACT_ATOMS: atom_id res chain seq x y z
N MET A 1 -18.95 7.96 5.55
CA MET A 1 -18.71 8.14 4.10
C MET A 1 -17.27 7.74 3.88
N PHE A 2 -17.01 6.62 3.22
CA PHE A 2 -15.76 5.86 3.39
C PHE A 2 -14.74 6.24 2.29
N PRO A 3 -13.42 6.12 2.49
CA PRO A 3 -12.49 6.47 1.44
C PRO A 3 -12.54 5.43 0.30
N THR A 4 -12.50 5.93 -0.93
CA THR A 4 -12.09 5.18 -2.11
C THR A 4 -10.60 4.89 -2.02
N ILE A 5 -10.23 3.65 -2.32
CA ILE A 5 -8.84 3.19 -2.26
C ILE A 5 -8.44 2.72 -3.66
N ASP A 6 -7.53 3.46 -4.29
CA ASP A 6 -6.98 3.16 -5.60
C ASP A 6 -5.50 2.78 -5.46
N VAL A 7 -5.07 1.69 -6.11
CA VAL A 7 -3.68 1.23 -6.20
C VAL A 7 -3.21 1.49 -7.63
N GLY A 8 -2.12 2.25 -7.79
CA GLY A 8 -1.74 2.86 -9.06
C GLY A 8 -0.28 3.29 -9.05
N ALA A 9 0.55 2.91 -10.04
CA ALA A 9 1.87 3.54 -10.24
C ALA A 9 1.73 5.00 -10.74
N THR A 10 2.78 5.81 -10.66
CA THR A 10 2.91 7.20 -11.16
C THR A 10 3.37 7.25 -12.62
N THR A 11 3.01 8.31 -13.34
CA THR A 11 3.60 8.69 -14.64
C THR A 11 3.95 10.16 -14.56
N VAL A 12 5.21 10.52 -14.83
CA VAL A 12 5.69 11.90 -14.90
C VAL A 12 5.21 12.53 -16.21
N SER A 13 4.45 13.63 -16.12
CA SER A 13 4.12 14.48 -17.25
C SER A 13 5.19 15.57 -17.40
N ALA A 14 5.91 15.58 -18.52
CA ALA A 14 6.87 16.62 -18.85
C ALA A 14 6.16 17.74 -19.63
N LEU A 15 6.02 18.91 -19.02
CA LEU A 15 5.74 20.15 -19.75
C LEU A 15 7.04 20.66 -20.37
N SER A 16 7.03 20.77 -21.71
CA SER A 16 8.06 21.44 -22.48
C SER A 16 8.09 22.93 -22.15
N LEU A 17 9.19 23.40 -21.57
CA LEU A 17 9.59 24.80 -21.68
C LEU A 17 11.06 24.84 -22.11
N LEU A 18 11.27 25.26 -23.34
CA LEU A 18 12.58 25.50 -23.93
C LEU A 18 13.12 26.84 -23.40
N LEU A 19 14.25 26.86 -22.69
CA LEU A 19 15.22 27.96 -22.78
C LEU A 19 16.61 27.63 -22.19
N LEU A 20 17.60 27.67 -23.09
CA LEU A 20 19.02 28.03 -22.98
C LEU A 20 19.95 27.45 -21.89
N LEU A 21 20.98 26.74 -22.38
CA LEU A 21 22.09 26.11 -21.68
C LEU A 21 22.99 27.09 -20.91
N VAL A 22 23.37 26.68 -19.69
CA VAL A 22 24.71 26.93 -19.13
C VAL A 22 25.25 25.57 -18.69
N THR A 23 26.24 25.04 -19.40
CA THR A 23 26.85 23.74 -19.11
C THR A 23 27.84 23.87 -17.95
N PHE A 24 27.43 23.41 -16.77
CA PHE A 24 28.35 22.90 -15.76
C PHE A 24 28.20 21.38 -15.71
N GLY A 25 29.30 20.66 -15.97
CA GLY A 25 29.33 19.21 -15.98
C GLY A 25 29.02 18.64 -14.60
N ALA A 26 27.79 18.18 -14.40
CA ALA A 26 27.43 17.28 -13.31
C ALA A 26 27.40 15.86 -13.88
N ARG A 27 28.23 14.98 -13.32
CA ARG A 27 28.17 13.52 -13.56
C ARG A 27 26.72 13.06 -13.39
N GLY A 28 26.13 12.56 -14.48
CA GLY A 28 24.81 11.96 -14.47
C GLY A 28 24.79 10.78 -13.48
N GLY A 29 24.00 10.92 -12.42
CA GLY A 29 23.60 9.82 -11.56
C GLY A 29 22.55 8.97 -12.25
N SER A 30 22.95 8.20 -13.27
CA SER A 30 22.12 7.17 -13.90
C SER A 30 22.21 5.82 -13.18
N GLY A 31 22.53 5.82 -11.89
CA GLY A 31 22.86 4.60 -11.13
C GLY A 31 21.66 3.88 -10.50
N GLN A 32 20.59 4.60 -10.11
CA GLN A 32 19.52 3.96 -9.32
C GLN A 32 18.38 3.35 -10.15
N GLN A 33 18.07 3.91 -11.32
CA GLN A 33 16.97 3.43 -12.15
C GLN A 33 17.35 2.17 -12.96
N GLY A 34 18.65 1.97 -13.23
CA GLY A 34 19.17 0.79 -13.91
C GLY A 34 19.23 -0.45 -13.01
N GLU A 35 19.65 -0.31 -11.74
CA GLU A 35 19.78 -1.43 -10.81
C GLU A 35 18.42 -2.02 -10.37
N MET A 36 17.37 -1.20 -10.25
CA MET A 36 16.06 -1.66 -9.78
C MET A 36 15.36 -2.60 -10.78
N ASN A 37 15.65 -2.49 -12.08
CA ASN A 37 15.04 -3.33 -13.11
C ASN A 37 15.56 -4.78 -13.10
N ASP A 38 16.80 -5.02 -12.68
CA ASP A 38 17.40 -6.36 -12.68
C ASP A 38 16.85 -7.26 -11.56
N TYR A 39 16.33 -6.66 -10.49
CA TYR A 39 15.74 -7.39 -9.35
C TYR A 39 14.21 -7.46 -9.38
N LEU A 40 13.56 -6.81 -10.35
CA LEU A 40 12.11 -6.77 -10.46
C LEU A 40 11.52 -8.16 -10.73
N LYS A 41 10.68 -8.65 -9.81
CA LYS A 41 9.92 -9.90 -9.97
C LYS A 41 8.59 -9.63 -10.63
N ARG A 42 8.48 -9.90 -11.94
CA ARG A 42 7.28 -9.65 -12.75
C ARG A 42 6.07 -10.39 -12.22
N GLU A 43 6.25 -11.63 -11.78
CA GLU A 43 5.23 -12.49 -11.21
C GLU A 43 4.64 -11.97 -9.89
N HIS A 44 5.35 -11.09 -9.18
CA HIS A 44 4.91 -10.43 -7.94
C HIS A 44 4.61 -8.94 -8.13
N SER A 45 4.54 -8.47 -9.37
CA SER A 45 4.34 -7.06 -9.70
C SER A 45 3.01 -6.84 -10.39
N LEU A 46 2.33 -5.75 -10.05
CA LEU A 46 1.14 -5.26 -10.74
C LEU A 46 1.47 -3.90 -11.34
N ILE A 47 1.68 -3.84 -12.65
CA ILE A 47 2.19 -2.64 -13.35
C ILE A 47 1.25 -2.27 -14.49
N ARG A 48 1.09 -0.95 -14.72
CA ARG A 48 0.23 -0.40 -15.78
C ARG A 48 0.77 -0.72 -17.19
N PRO A 49 -0.09 -0.76 -18.21
CA PRO A 49 -1.55 -0.72 -18.13
C PRO A 49 -2.07 -2.01 -17.47
N TYR A 50 -3.01 -1.90 -16.53
CA TYR A 50 -3.59 -3.06 -15.84
C TYR A 50 -4.57 -3.83 -16.74
N GLN A 51 -4.17 -4.09 -17.98
CA GLN A 51 -4.88 -4.88 -18.97
C GLN A 51 -4.04 -6.12 -19.25
N GLY A 52 -4.61 -7.30 -19.04
CA GLY A 52 -4.15 -8.49 -19.75
C GLY A 52 -4.87 -8.61 -21.09
N SER A 53 -4.56 -9.68 -21.81
CA SER A 53 -5.27 -10.08 -23.04
C SER A 53 -6.71 -10.52 -22.69
N GLY A 54 -7.60 -9.59 -22.32
CA GLY A 54 -8.98 -9.84 -21.87
C GLY A 54 -9.26 -9.35 -20.44
N MET A 55 -10.20 -9.99 -19.73
CA MET A 55 -10.63 -9.60 -18.37
C MET A 55 -9.68 -10.07 -17.24
N THR A 56 -8.54 -10.67 -17.57
CA THR A 56 -7.65 -11.29 -16.58
C THR A 56 -6.29 -10.60 -16.54
N ILE A 57 -5.77 -10.31 -15.35
CA ILE A 57 -4.40 -9.83 -15.17
C ILE A 57 -3.55 -11.04 -14.74
N PRO A 58 -2.44 -11.34 -15.42
CA PRO A 58 -1.59 -12.47 -15.05
C PRO A 58 -1.14 -12.41 -13.59
N TYR A 59 -1.16 -13.54 -12.89
CA TYR A 59 -0.70 -13.71 -11.51
C TYR A 59 -1.51 -13.01 -10.43
N TRP A 60 -2.61 -12.31 -10.75
CA TRP A 60 -3.38 -11.56 -9.77
C TRP A 60 -4.85 -11.96 -9.80
N ASP A 61 -5.37 -12.29 -8.62
CA ASP A 61 -6.79 -12.56 -8.39
C ASP A 61 -7.44 -11.34 -7.74
N PHE A 62 -8.67 -11.01 -8.16
CA PHE A 62 -9.45 -9.86 -7.68
C PHE A 62 -10.75 -10.34 -7.04
N ILE A 63 -11.08 -9.86 -5.85
CA ILE A 63 -12.30 -10.23 -5.12
C ILE A 63 -13.03 -9.04 -4.54
N GLY A 64 -14.31 -9.25 -4.18
CA GLY A 64 -15.13 -8.26 -3.51
C GLY A 64 -15.52 -7.09 -4.41
N SER A 65 -15.44 -5.87 -3.88
CA SER A 65 -15.76 -4.63 -4.60
C SER A 65 -14.68 -4.14 -5.56
N THR A 66 -13.63 -4.94 -5.78
CA THR A 66 -12.47 -4.52 -6.55
C THR A 66 -12.85 -4.24 -8.01
N PHE A 67 -12.41 -3.10 -8.54
CA PHE A 67 -12.67 -2.66 -9.89
C PHE A 67 -11.36 -2.24 -10.58
N VAL A 68 -11.15 -2.71 -11.80
CA VAL A 68 -9.89 -2.52 -12.53
C VAL A 68 -10.10 -1.59 -13.72
N THR A 69 -9.21 -0.62 -13.86
CA THR A 69 -9.10 0.26 -15.03
C THR A 69 -7.70 0.20 -15.61
N ASN A 70 -7.47 0.85 -16.74
CA ASN A 70 -6.12 0.90 -17.34
C ASN A 70 -5.10 1.68 -16.49
N SER A 71 -5.58 2.56 -15.60
CA SER A 71 -4.74 3.50 -14.86
C SER A 71 -4.66 3.22 -13.36
N TYR A 72 -5.66 2.55 -12.77
CA TYR A 72 -5.72 2.21 -11.35
C TYR A 72 -6.54 0.93 -11.11
N VAL A 73 -6.25 0.27 -9.99
CA VAL A 73 -7.09 -0.76 -9.39
C VAL A 73 -7.75 -0.19 -8.15
N ARG A 74 -9.08 -0.08 -8.15
CA ARG A 74 -9.85 0.37 -7.00
C ARG A 74 -10.24 -0.81 -6.13
N LEU A 75 -9.84 -0.85 -4.87
CA LEU A 75 -10.26 -1.90 -3.93
C LEU A 75 -11.69 -1.66 -3.44
N THR A 76 -11.98 -0.43 -3.01
CA THR A 76 -13.29 -0.02 -2.48
C THR A 76 -13.71 1.32 -3.08
N PRO A 77 -14.99 1.51 -3.43
CA PRO A 77 -15.55 2.84 -3.68
C PRO A 77 -15.90 3.57 -2.37
N ASP A 78 -16.13 4.88 -2.43
CA ASP A 78 -16.71 5.68 -1.34
C ASP A 78 -18.21 5.33 -1.12
N LEU A 79 -18.45 4.08 -0.68
CA LEU A 79 -19.75 3.52 -0.35
C LEU A 79 -19.64 2.66 0.91
N GLN A 80 -20.76 2.50 1.60
CA GLN A 80 -20.82 1.74 2.84
C GLN A 80 -20.66 0.23 2.64
N SER A 81 -20.04 -0.40 3.64
CA SER A 81 -19.91 -1.86 3.76
C SER A 81 -19.30 -2.50 2.50
N LYS A 82 -18.22 -1.89 2.01
CA LYS A 82 -17.45 -2.42 0.87
C LYS A 82 -16.13 -2.98 1.33
N SER A 83 -15.79 -4.11 0.74
CA SER A 83 -14.54 -4.81 0.95
C SER A 83 -14.10 -5.37 -0.39
N GLY A 84 -12.87 -5.10 -0.77
CA GLY A 84 -12.24 -5.61 -1.98
C GLY A 84 -10.78 -5.89 -1.70
N ALA A 85 -10.25 -6.91 -2.36
CA ALA A 85 -8.85 -7.29 -2.23
C ALA A 85 -8.30 -7.78 -3.56
N ILE A 86 -6.98 -7.66 -3.68
CA ILE A 86 -6.19 -8.27 -4.73
C ILE A 86 -5.14 -9.18 -4.10
N TRP A 87 -4.90 -10.33 -4.71
CA TRP A 87 -3.97 -11.32 -4.21
C TRP A 87 -3.07 -11.84 -5.32
N ASN A 88 -1.77 -11.95 -5.03
CA ASN A 88 -0.84 -12.60 -5.93
C ASN A 88 -1.04 -14.13 -5.87
N GLN A 89 -1.05 -14.77 -7.04
CA GLN A 89 -1.21 -16.22 -7.19
C GLN A 89 0.08 -16.97 -6.82
N MET A 90 1.23 -16.33 -7.00
CA MET A 90 2.54 -16.95 -6.84
C MET A 90 3.06 -16.72 -5.41
N PRO A 91 3.41 -17.78 -4.67
CA PRO A 91 4.07 -17.61 -3.37
C PRO A 91 5.43 -16.92 -3.51
N CYS A 92 5.69 -15.91 -2.69
CA CYS A 92 7.01 -15.26 -2.64
C CYS A 92 7.97 -16.05 -1.75
N THR A 93 8.99 -16.67 -2.37
CA THR A 93 10.02 -17.48 -1.71
C THR A 93 11.32 -16.72 -1.45
N SER A 94 11.37 -15.44 -1.78
CA SER A 94 12.54 -14.60 -1.58
C SER A 94 12.77 -14.34 -0.09
N ILE A 95 13.98 -14.61 0.39
CA ILE A 95 14.37 -14.37 1.79
C ILE A 95 14.45 -12.87 2.09
N ASN A 96 15.01 -12.12 1.14
CA ASN A 96 15.07 -10.66 1.19
C ASN A 96 14.21 -10.11 0.07
N TRP A 97 13.33 -9.17 0.40
CA TRP A 97 12.42 -8.57 -0.58
C TRP A 97 12.11 -7.13 -0.21
N GLU A 98 11.70 -6.39 -1.23
CA GLU A 98 11.20 -5.03 -1.10
C GLU A 98 10.04 -4.88 -2.06
N VAL A 99 8.95 -4.27 -1.60
CA VAL A 99 7.79 -3.94 -2.43
C VAL A 99 7.53 -2.45 -2.36
N HIS A 100 7.35 -1.83 -3.51
CA HIS A 100 6.92 -0.44 -3.64
C HIS A 100 5.48 -0.43 -4.10
N ILE A 101 4.63 0.23 -3.33
CA ILE A 101 3.20 0.33 -3.61
C ILE A 101 2.87 1.80 -3.70
N SER A 102 2.37 2.19 -4.86
CA SER A 102 1.79 3.50 -5.06
C SER A 102 0.27 3.38 -4.95
N PHE A 103 -0.31 4.21 -4.11
CA PHE A 103 -1.69 4.12 -3.67
C PHE A 103 -2.30 5.51 -3.52
N LYS A 104 -3.62 5.56 -3.38
CA LYS A 104 -4.37 6.78 -3.05
C LYS A 104 -5.58 6.41 -2.21
N VAL A 105 -5.75 7.11 -1.10
CA VAL A 105 -6.92 6.99 -0.22
C VAL A 105 -7.64 8.33 -0.21
N HIS A 106 -8.83 8.40 -0.79
CA HIS A 106 -9.55 9.67 -0.96
C HIS A 106 -11.06 9.51 -0.77
N GLY A 107 -11.77 10.54 -0.36
CA GLY A 107 -13.22 10.47 -0.21
C GLY A 107 -13.84 11.78 0.24
N LYS A 108 -15.17 11.91 0.10
CA LYS A 108 -15.88 13.17 0.34
C LYS A 108 -16.12 13.46 1.83
N GLY A 109 -16.11 12.44 2.69
CA GLY A 109 -16.31 12.58 4.13
C GLY A 109 -15.19 13.41 4.79
N LYS A 110 -15.57 14.43 5.56
CA LYS A 110 -14.60 15.23 6.33
C LYS A 110 -14.19 14.55 7.63
N ASP A 111 -15.18 14.16 8.44
CA ASP A 111 -14.96 13.65 9.80
C ASP A 111 -15.33 12.17 9.98
N LEU A 112 -16.24 11.64 9.15
CA LEU A 112 -16.67 10.24 9.19
C LEU A 112 -16.21 9.49 7.94
N PHE A 113 -15.06 8.83 8.04
CA PHE A 113 -14.40 8.04 6.99
C PHE A 113 -13.67 6.85 7.62
N GLY A 114 -13.53 5.75 6.88
CA GLY A 114 -12.90 4.51 7.37
C GLY A 114 -13.04 3.33 6.41
N ASP A 115 -12.41 2.20 6.65
CA ASP A 115 -11.51 1.99 7.78
C ASP A 115 -10.06 2.22 7.33
N GLY A 116 -9.68 1.74 6.15
CA GLY A 116 -8.34 1.89 5.61
C GLY A 116 -8.00 0.77 4.63
N MET A 117 -6.74 0.42 4.52
CA MET A 117 -6.29 -0.75 3.76
C MET A 117 -5.21 -1.54 4.51
N ALA A 118 -5.02 -2.79 4.11
CA ALA A 118 -3.91 -3.61 4.59
C ALA A 118 -3.12 -4.19 3.41
N ILE A 119 -1.81 -4.30 3.60
CA ILE A 119 -0.87 -4.94 2.68
C ILE A 119 -0.41 -6.23 3.35
N TRP A 120 -0.57 -7.34 2.65
CA TRP A 120 -0.40 -8.67 3.20
C TRP A 120 0.83 -9.38 2.63
N TYR A 121 1.65 -9.96 3.51
CA TYR A 121 2.53 -11.06 3.20
C TYR A 121 2.07 -12.25 4.04
N ALA A 122 1.12 -13.03 3.51
CA ALA A 122 0.36 -14.02 4.27
C ALA A 122 0.37 -15.40 3.60
N LYS A 123 0.19 -16.44 4.41
CA LYS A 123 0.13 -17.84 3.97
C LYS A 123 -1.10 -18.14 3.11
N ASP A 124 -2.26 -17.68 3.55
CA ASP A 124 -3.54 -17.91 2.87
C ASP A 124 -3.91 -16.69 2.02
N ARG A 125 -4.39 -16.93 0.80
CA ARG A 125 -4.92 -15.90 -0.11
C ARG A 125 -6.42 -16.05 -0.33
N LEU A 126 -7.07 -14.99 -0.81
CA LEU A 126 -8.49 -14.99 -1.19
C LEU A 126 -9.44 -15.35 -0.05
N GLN A 127 -9.03 -15.13 1.19
CA GLN A 127 -9.87 -15.30 2.37
C GLN A 127 -10.40 -13.95 2.81
N THR A 128 -11.71 -13.77 2.71
CA THR A 128 -12.41 -12.55 3.16
C THR A 128 -12.60 -12.56 4.66
N GLY A 129 -12.63 -11.38 5.29
CA GLY A 129 -12.95 -11.26 6.71
C GLY A 129 -12.92 -9.83 7.23
N PRO A 130 -12.92 -9.65 8.57
CA PRO A 130 -13.09 -8.35 9.20
C PRO A 130 -11.83 -7.48 9.20
N VAL A 131 -10.64 -8.02 8.93
CA VAL A 131 -9.37 -7.27 9.03
C VAL A 131 -9.10 -6.59 7.70
N PHE A 132 -9.62 -5.37 7.54
CA PHE A 132 -9.50 -4.57 6.31
C PHE A 132 -9.85 -5.37 5.05
N GLY A 133 -10.86 -6.23 5.16
CA GLY A 133 -11.36 -7.08 4.09
C GLY A 133 -10.77 -8.49 4.01
N SER A 134 -9.78 -8.84 4.85
CA SER A 134 -9.20 -10.19 4.92
C SER A 134 -9.49 -10.91 6.24
N ARG A 135 -9.17 -12.21 6.27
CA ARG A 135 -9.51 -13.13 7.36
C ARG A 135 -8.86 -12.79 8.68
N ASP A 136 -9.55 -13.19 9.74
CA ASP A 136 -9.03 -13.30 11.11
C ASP A 136 -9.29 -14.73 11.62
N PRO A 137 -8.33 -15.42 12.26
CA PRO A 137 -6.90 -15.08 12.37
C PRO A 137 -6.17 -15.30 11.04
N PHE A 138 -5.04 -14.60 10.85
CA PHE A 138 -4.14 -14.77 9.72
C PHE A 138 -2.77 -15.31 10.14
N GLN A 139 -2.01 -15.85 9.19
CA GLN A 139 -0.62 -16.27 9.39
C GLN A 139 0.29 -15.52 8.41
N GLY A 140 1.17 -14.66 8.94
CA GLY A 140 2.08 -13.83 8.15
C GLY A 140 2.25 -12.42 8.74
N LEU A 141 2.52 -11.47 7.85
CA LEU A 141 2.68 -10.04 8.13
C LEU A 141 1.52 -9.24 7.51
N ALA A 142 0.99 -8.31 8.28
CA ALA A 142 0.08 -7.26 7.82
C ALA A 142 0.72 -5.89 8.07
N ILE A 143 0.79 -5.06 7.03
CA ILE A 143 1.03 -3.61 7.16
C ILE A 143 -0.31 -2.91 6.97
N ILE A 144 -0.80 -2.30 8.03
CA ILE A 144 -2.14 -1.73 8.12
C ILE A 144 -2.02 -0.21 8.00
N LEU A 145 -2.78 0.37 7.08
CA LEU A 145 -2.91 1.80 6.86
C LEU A 145 -4.30 2.19 7.35
N ASP A 146 -4.41 2.47 8.64
CA ASP A 146 -5.67 2.78 9.30
C ASP A 146 -5.98 4.27 9.18
N THR A 147 -7.18 4.61 8.73
CA THR A 147 -7.63 6.00 8.58
C THR A 147 -8.60 6.43 9.65
N TYR A 148 -9.23 5.52 10.36
CA TYR A 148 -10.28 5.84 11.32
C TYR A 148 -9.82 5.54 12.73
N SER A 149 -10.07 6.45 13.67
CA SER A 149 -9.75 6.21 15.06
C SER A 149 -10.98 5.61 15.74
N ASN A 150 -10.86 4.37 16.20
CA ASN A 150 -11.96 3.71 16.88
C ASN A 150 -11.89 4.15 18.36
N HIS A 151 -12.70 5.14 18.75
CA HIS A 151 -12.60 5.88 20.04
C HIS A 151 -12.88 5.05 21.33
N ASN A 152 -12.71 3.73 21.31
CA ASN A 152 -13.08 2.82 22.40
C ASN A 152 -11.92 2.39 23.32
N GLY A 153 -10.76 3.06 23.27
CA GLY A 153 -9.63 2.74 24.16
C GLY A 153 -8.50 3.77 24.19
N PRO A 154 -7.51 3.59 25.08
CA PRO A 154 -6.33 4.45 25.16
C PRO A 154 -5.34 4.10 24.03
N HIS A 155 -5.45 4.79 22.91
CA HIS A 155 -4.46 4.74 21.83
C HIS A 155 -3.83 6.13 21.73
N ASN A 156 -2.52 6.21 21.94
CA ASN A 156 -1.79 7.48 22.06
C ASN A 156 -1.29 8.02 20.70
N HIS A 157 -1.93 7.65 19.60
CA HIS A 157 -1.51 8.07 18.26
C HIS A 157 -2.65 8.67 17.44
N GLN A 158 -2.30 9.65 16.59
CA GLN A 158 -3.22 10.27 15.66
C GLN A 158 -3.40 9.41 14.41
N HIS A 159 -4.60 9.48 13.82
CA HIS A 159 -4.91 8.83 12.55
C HIS A 159 -4.81 9.85 11.39
N PRO A 160 -4.47 9.41 10.16
CA PRO A 160 -4.18 8.04 9.79
C PRO A 160 -2.85 7.50 10.35
N TYR A 161 -2.85 6.20 10.66
CA TYR A 161 -1.76 5.51 11.33
C TYR A 161 -1.33 4.27 10.53
N ILE A 162 -0.02 4.09 10.36
CA ILE A 162 0.56 2.91 9.71
C ILE A 162 1.11 2.02 10.80
N SER A 163 0.69 0.76 10.84
CA SER A 163 1.16 -0.23 11.81
C SER A 163 1.55 -1.55 11.15
N ALA A 164 2.41 -2.30 11.82
CA ALA A 164 2.77 -3.67 11.44
C ALA A 164 2.26 -4.67 12.48
N MET A 165 1.71 -5.78 12.03
CA MET A 165 1.32 -6.92 12.87
C MET A 165 1.85 -8.21 12.25
N VAL A 166 2.56 -9.02 13.05
CA VAL A 166 2.90 -10.40 12.68
C VAL A 166 2.02 -11.34 13.46
N ASN A 167 1.47 -12.33 12.77
CA ASN A 167 0.59 -13.32 13.37
C ASN A 167 0.98 -14.72 12.90
N ASN A 168 0.92 -15.69 13.79
CA ASN A 168 1.15 -17.10 13.49
C ASN A 168 -0.17 -17.89 13.33
N GLY A 169 -1.32 -17.22 13.38
CA GLY A 169 -2.66 -17.80 13.34
C GLY A 169 -3.33 -17.94 14.71
N SER A 170 -2.69 -17.45 15.79
CA SER A 170 -3.24 -17.54 17.15
C SER A 170 -3.80 -16.23 17.70
N LEU A 171 -3.45 -15.08 17.09
CA LEU A 171 -3.89 -13.76 17.54
C LEU A 171 -5.09 -13.30 16.69
N THR A 172 -5.96 -12.50 17.29
CA THR A 172 -7.07 -11.83 16.60
C THR A 172 -6.78 -10.34 16.48
N TYR A 173 -7.17 -9.72 15.37
CA TYR A 173 -7.06 -8.26 15.23
C TYR A 173 -8.22 -7.57 15.95
N ASP A 174 -7.92 -6.80 16.99
CA ASP A 174 -8.93 -6.00 17.72
C ASP A 174 -9.17 -4.68 17.00
N HIS A 175 -10.18 -4.67 16.14
CA HIS A 175 -10.59 -3.49 15.39
C HIS A 175 -11.13 -2.37 16.30
N ASP A 176 -11.70 -2.69 17.47
CA ASP A 176 -12.22 -1.67 18.39
C ASP A 176 -11.10 -0.90 19.10
N ARG A 177 -9.86 -1.40 19.03
CA ARG A 177 -8.67 -0.80 19.63
C ARG A 177 -7.53 -0.58 18.63
N ASP A 178 -7.87 -0.44 17.35
CA ASP A 178 -6.93 -0.14 16.26
C ASP A 178 -5.73 -1.12 16.19
N GLY A 179 -5.92 -2.37 16.66
CA GLY A 179 -4.87 -3.38 16.72
C GLY A 179 -3.73 -3.12 17.72
N THR A 180 -3.83 -2.08 18.56
CA THR A 180 -2.74 -1.55 19.41
C THR A 180 -2.00 -2.63 20.23
N HIS A 181 -2.73 -3.62 20.75
CA HIS A 181 -2.17 -4.68 21.60
C HIS A 181 -1.35 -5.74 20.85
N THR A 182 -1.48 -5.82 19.52
CA THR A 182 -0.75 -6.77 18.65
C THR A 182 0.18 -6.06 17.66
N GLN A 183 0.29 -4.74 17.78
CA GLN A 183 1.19 -3.92 16.98
C GLN A 183 2.66 -4.21 17.33
N LEU A 184 3.48 -4.40 16.30
CA LEU A 184 4.93 -4.47 16.42
C LEU A 184 5.59 -3.10 16.42
N ALA A 185 5.20 -2.27 15.45
CA ALA A 185 5.72 -0.93 15.23
C ALA A 185 4.71 -0.12 14.41
N GLY A 186 4.82 1.20 14.43
CA GLY A 186 3.94 2.07 13.66
C GLY A 186 4.36 3.53 13.69
N CYS A 187 3.76 4.34 12.82
CA CYS A 187 3.92 5.79 12.78
C CYS A 187 2.66 6.50 12.28
N GLU A 188 2.53 7.77 12.65
CA GLU A 188 1.50 8.65 12.10
C GLU A 188 1.84 9.07 10.67
N ALA A 189 0.89 8.97 9.76
CA ALA A 189 1.11 9.23 8.35
C ALA A 189 -0.14 9.83 7.68
N LYS A 190 -0.09 11.11 7.30
CA LYS A 190 -1.23 11.82 6.69
C LYS A 190 -1.31 11.54 5.19
N PHE A 191 -1.76 10.34 4.80
CA PHE A 191 -1.84 9.89 3.40
C PHE A 191 -3.22 10.07 2.74
N ARG A 192 -4.25 10.49 3.50
CA ARG A 192 -5.62 10.63 2.97
C ARG A 192 -5.85 11.99 2.31
N ASN A 193 -6.57 12.01 1.18
CA ASN A 193 -6.98 13.21 0.46
C ASN A 193 -5.81 14.14 0.11
N VAL A 194 -4.64 13.58 -0.18
CA VAL A 194 -3.51 14.34 -0.71
C VAL A 194 -3.61 14.47 -2.23
N ASP A 195 -3.20 15.63 -2.75
CA ASP A 195 -3.31 15.96 -4.17
C ASP A 195 -2.33 15.15 -5.03
N TYR A 196 -1.21 14.73 -4.43
CA TYR A 196 -0.15 14.01 -5.10
C TYR A 196 -0.31 12.49 -4.98
N ASP A 197 0.59 11.76 -5.62
CA ASP A 197 0.66 10.30 -5.51
C ASP A 197 1.40 9.92 -4.22
N THR A 198 0.84 8.96 -3.47
CA THR A 198 1.45 8.46 -2.23
C THR A 198 2.09 7.11 -2.45
N MET A 199 3.29 6.93 -1.90
CA MET A 199 4.03 5.68 -1.99
C MET A 199 4.39 5.13 -0.61
N ILE A 200 4.41 3.82 -0.51
CA ILE A 200 4.95 3.06 0.61
C ILE A 200 5.94 2.03 0.09
N ALA A 201 7.11 1.96 0.74
CA ALA A 201 8.10 0.92 0.55
C ALA A 201 8.13 0.04 1.80
N ILE A 202 7.95 -1.26 1.60
CA ILE A 202 8.05 -2.27 2.66
C ILE A 202 9.22 -3.16 2.29
N ARG A 203 10.23 -3.17 3.15
CA ARG A 203 11.46 -3.92 2.95
C ARG A 203 11.65 -4.92 4.07
N TYR A 204 11.90 -6.16 3.71
CA TYR A 204 12.36 -7.18 4.64
C TYR A 204 13.74 -7.66 4.19
N LYS A 205 14.77 -7.39 4.98
CA LYS A 205 16.15 -7.75 4.66
C LYS A 205 16.93 -8.12 5.91
N ASN A 206 17.62 -9.26 5.89
CA ASN A 206 18.43 -9.76 7.01
C ASN A 206 17.65 -9.71 8.34
N ASP A 207 16.43 -10.25 8.33
CA ASP A 207 15.51 -10.29 9.47
C ASP A 207 15.02 -8.92 10.00
N VAL A 208 15.27 -7.83 9.26
CA VAL A 208 14.79 -6.49 9.60
C VAL A 208 13.66 -6.07 8.65
N LEU A 209 12.51 -5.73 9.23
CA LEU A 209 11.40 -5.06 8.56
C LEU A 209 11.61 -3.54 8.64
N THR A 210 11.56 -2.87 7.50
CA THR A 210 11.59 -1.40 7.41
C THR A 210 10.43 -0.93 6.55
N VAL A 211 9.68 0.04 7.03
CA VAL A 211 8.59 0.69 6.30
C VAL A 211 8.94 2.15 6.11
N SER A 212 8.86 2.62 4.86
CA SER A 212 9.11 4.02 4.49
C SER A 212 8.00 4.54 3.59
N THR A 213 7.75 5.85 3.64
CA THR A 213 6.71 6.49 2.84
C THR A 213 7.26 7.70 2.08
N ASP A 214 6.68 7.96 0.92
CA ASP A 214 6.74 9.26 0.24
C ASP A 214 5.31 9.75 0.09
N LEU A 215 4.92 10.72 0.92
CA LEU A 215 3.58 11.30 0.95
C LEU A 215 3.54 12.71 0.39
N GLU A 216 4.70 13.27 0.04
CA GLU A 216 4.85 14.65 -0.43
C GLU A 216 5.25 14.69 -1.91
N ASN A 217 5.38 13.53 -2.57
CA ASN A 217 5.78 13.37 -3.96
C ASN A 217 7.10 14.08 -4.28
N GLN A 218 8.03 14.02 -3.32
CA GLN A 218 9.36 14.60 -3.43
C GLN A 218 10.41 13.56 -3.84
N ASN A 219 10.00 12.33 -4.13
CA ASN A 219 10.87 11.20 -4.40
C ASN A 219 11.88 10.99 -3.25
N THR A 220 11.44 11.28 -2.03
CA THR A 220 12.24 11.23 -0.81
C THR A 220 11.55 10.32 0.19
N TRP A 221 12.17 9.20 0.49
CA TRP A 221 11.64 8.21 1.42
C TRP A 221 11.88 8.64 2.87
N LYS A 222 10.80 8.80 3.62
CA LYS A 222 10.82 9.01 5.07
C LYS A 222 10.56 7.67 5.76
N GLN A 223 11.48 7.24 6.62
CA GLN A 223 11.28 6.04 7.42
C GLN A 223 10.13 6.25 8.42
N CYS A 224 9.21 5.30 8.45
CA CYS A 224 8.12 5.19 9.41
C CYS A 224 8.62 4.42 10.65
N PHE A 225 9.09 3.18 10.43
CA PHE A 225 9.77 2.34 11.41
C PHE A 225 10.76 1.40 10.71
#